data_AF-A0A379T6B0-F1
#
_entry.id   AF-A0A379T6B0-F1
#
_cell.length_a   1.000
_cell.length_b   1.000
_cell.length_c   1.000
_cell.angle_alpha   90.00
_cell.angle_beta   90.00
_cell.angle_gamma   90.00
#
_symmetry.space_group_name_H-M   'P 1'
#
loop_
_entity.id
_entity.type
_entity.pdbx_description
1 polymer ?
#
loop_
_entity_poly.entity_id
_entity_poly.type
_entity_poly.pdbx_seq_one_letter_code
_entity_poly.pdbx_strand_id
1 'polypeptide(L)'
;MGDGCMMEGISHEVCSLAGTLKLGKLIAFYDDNGISIDGHVEGWFTDDTAKRFEAYGWHVIRGIDGHDADAIKRATEEARAVTDKPSLLMCKTIIGFGSPNKQGTHDSHGAPLGDAEIALTREQLGWKYAPFEIPSEIYAQWDAKEAGQAKESAWNEKFAAYEKAFPQEAAEFTRRMKGDMPADFDAKANEFIAKLQANPAKIASRKASQNAIEAFGPLLPEFLGGSADLAPSNLTLWSGSKAINEDAAGNYIHYGVREFGMTAIANGIALHGGFLPYTSTFLMFVEYARNAVRMAALMKQRQVMVYTHDSIGLGEDGPTHQPVEQVASLRVTPNMSTWRPCDQVESAVAWKYGVERQDGPTALILSRQNLAQQERTEAQLANIARGGYVLKDCVGQPELIFIATGSEVELAVAAYEKLTAEGVKARVVSMPSTDAFDKQDAAYRESVLPKAVSARVAIEAGIADYWYKYVGLNGAIVGMTTFGESAPAELLFEEFGFTVDNVIAKAKALL
;
A
#
# COMPACT_ATOMS: atom_id res chain seq x y z
N MET A 1 -18.45 -15.02 2.27
CA MET A 1 -18.71 -13.56 2.33
C MET A 1 -20.18 -13.37 2.69
N GLY A 2 -20.56 -12.30 3.38
CA GLY A 2 -21.96 -12.02 3.75
C GLY A 2 -22.47 -10.71 3.16
N ASP A 3 -23.67 -10.28 3.54
CA ASP A 3 -24.35 -9.07 3.02
C ASP A 3 -23.50 -7.80 3.16
N GLY A 4 -22.83 -7.63 4.31
CA GLY A 4 -21.92 -6.51 4.54
C GLY A 4 -20.85 -6.38 3.46
N CYS A 5 -20.28 -7.50 3.00
CA CYS A 5 -19.32 -7.49 1.91
C CYS A 5 -19.97 -7.11 0.57
N MET A 6 -21.21 -7.53 0.32
CA MET A 6 -21.91 -7.26 -0.95
C MET A 6 -22.31 -5.79 -1.10
N MET A 7 -22.65 -5.13 0.01
CA MET A 7 -22.99 -3.71 0.06
C MET A 7 -21.77 -2.81 -0.13
N GLU A 8 -20.60 -3.23 0.37
CA GLU A 8 -19.37 -2.45 0.27
C GLU A 8 -18.91 -2.24 -1.19
N GLY A 9 -18.59 -1.00 -1.55
CA GLY A 9 -18.23 -0.60 -2.91
C GLY A 9 -17.01 -1.35 -3.46
N ILE A 10 -16.06 -1.72 -2.59
CA ILE A 10 -14.89 -2.51 -2.98
C ILE A 10 -15.27 -3.87 -3.60
N SER A 11 -16.40 -4.46 -3.22
CA SER A 11 -16.87 -5.71 -3.84
C SER A 11 -17.24 -5.53 -5.30
N HIS A 12 -17.81 -4.39 -5.70
CA HIS A 12 -18.05 -4.06 -7.10
C HIS A 12 -16.71 -3.98 -7.86
N GLU A 13 -15.74 -3.25 -7.31
CA GLU A 13 -14.42 -3.08 -7.93
C GLU A 13 -13.75 -4.42 -8.22
N VAL A 14 -13.56 -5.25 -7.17
CA VAL A 14 -12.77 -6.48 -7.28
C VAL A 14 -13.52 -7.60 -8.01
N CYS A 15 -14.84 -7.71 -7.86
CA CYS A 15 -15.62 -8.72 -8.59
C CYS A 15 -15.77 -8.35 -10.06
N SER A 16 -15.89 -7.06 -10.39
CA SER A 16 -15.85 -6.59 -11.78
C SER A 16 -14.53 -6.99 -12.45
N LEU A 17 -13.39 -6.68 -11.81
CA LEU A 17 -12.06 -7.00 -12.37
C LEU A 17 -11.81 -8.52 -12.45
N ALA A 18 -12.23 -9.30 -11.44
CA ALA A 18 -12.11 -10.76 -11.47
C ALA A 18 -12.87 -11.41 -12.64
N GLY A 19 -14.01 -10.83 -13.01
CA GLY A 19 -14.77 -11.23 -14.20
C GLY A 19 -14.01 -10.96 -15.50
N THR A 20 -13.42 -9.76 -15.64
CA THR A 20 -12.56 -9.41 -16.78
C THR A 20 -11.35 -10.34 -16.91
N LEU A 21 -10.71 -10.68 -15.78
CA LEU A 21 -9.54 -11.55 -15.72
C LEU A 21 -9.86 -13.04 -15.78
N LYS A 22 -11.15 -13.42 -15.87
CA LYS A 22 -11.60 -14.82 -16.04
C LYS A 22 -11.02 -15.77 -14.99
N LEU A 23 -11.07 -15.37 -13.71
CA LEU A 23 -10.47 -16.13 -12.62
C LEU A 23 -11.25 -17.41 -12.27
N GLY A 24 -11.20 -18.42 -13.13
CA GLY A 24 -11.98 -19.68 -13.00
C GLY A 24 -11.67 -20.56 -11.79
N LYS A 25 -10.63 -20.24 -11.03
CA LYS A 25 -10.31 -20.92 -9.76
C LYS A 25 -10.86 -20.18 -8.53
N LEU A 26 -11.44 -19.00 -8.72
CA LEU A 26 -12.07 -18.22 -7.65
C LEU A 26 -13.52 -18.70 -7.48
N ILE A 27 -13.82 -19.25 -6.30
CA ILE A 27 -15.15 -19.70 -5.91
C ILE A 27 -15.52 -18.99 -4.61
N ALA A 28 -16.54 -18.13 -4.67
CA ALA A 28 -17.05 -17.39 -3.53
C ALA A 28 -18.37 -18.01 -3.04
N PHE A 29 -18.46 -18.20 -1.72
CA PHE A 29 -19.69 -18.61 -1.04
C PHE A 29 -20.31 -17.36 -0.41
N TYR A 30 -21.53 -17.04 -0.83
CA TYR A 30 -22.34 -15.97 -0.24
C TYR A 30 -23.27 -16.58 0.81
N ASP A 31 -23.05 -16.16 2.06
CA ASP A 31 -23.93 -16.43 3.20
C ASP A 31 -25.14 -15.51 3.11
N ASP A 32 -26.16 -15.97 2.39
CA ASP A 32 -27.36 -15.21 2.04
C ASP A 32 -28.43 -15.50 3.09
N ASN A 33 -28.29 -14.86 4.26
CA ASN A 33 -29.08 -15.13 5.46
C ASN A 33 -30.18 -14.09 5.73
N GLY A 34 -30.19 -12.97 4.99
CA GLY A 34 -31.22 -11.92 5.08
C GLY A 34 -31.08 -10.98 6.28
N ILE A 35 -29.98 -11.03 7.03
CA ILE A 35 -29.76 -10.26 8.26
C ILE A 35 -28.44 -9.49 8.20
N SER A 36 -28.49 -8.23 8.63
CA SER A 36 -27.32 -7.43 9.01
C SER A 36 -27.50 -6.90 10.44
N ILE A 37 -26.58 -6.05 10.92
CA ILE A 37 -26.59 -5.56 12.30
C ILE A 37 -27.90 -4.84 12.65
N ASP A 38 -28.41 -4.01 11.74
CA ASP A 38 -29.62 -3.23 11.97
C ASP A 38 -30.91 -4.07 11.82
N GLY A 39 -30.80 -5.35 11.45
CA GLY A 39 -31.92 -6.26 11.27
C GLY A 39 -32.05 -6.80 9.85
N HIS A 40 -33.31 -6.96 9.43
CA HIS A 40 -33.72 -7.46 8.12
C HIS A 40 -33.22 -6.54 6.99
N VAL A 41 -32.46 -7.12 6.06
CA VAL A 41 -31.71 -6.36 5.05
C VAL A 41 -32.60 -5.64 4.03
N GLU A 42 -33.87 -6.04 3.86
CA GLU A 42 -34.79 -5.50 2.86
C GLU A 42 -35.05 -3.99 3.02
N GLY A 43 -34.76 -3.42 4.19
CA GLY A 43 -34.83 -1.98 4.45
C GLY A 43 -33.74 -1.15 3.74
N TRP A 44 -32.60 -1.75 3.36
CA TRP A 44 -31.45 -1.02 2.82
C TRP A 44 -30.65 -1.78 1.75
N PHE A 45 -30.89 -3.08 1.55
CA PHE A 45 -30.19 -3.90 0.56
C PHE A 45 -31.18 -4.82 -0.18
N THR A 46 -31.48 -4.44 -1.42
CA THR A 46 -32.47 -5.11 -2.28
C THR A 46 -31.93 -5.41 -3.67
N ASP A 47 -30.62 -5.51 -3.82
CA ASP A 47 -29.99 -5.87 -5.09
C ASP A 47 -30.45 -7.26 -5.54
N ASP A 48 -30.71 -7.43 -6.83
CA ASP A 48 -30.61 -8.75 -7.45
C ASP A 48 -29.11 -9.10 -7.56
N THR A 49 -28.55 -9.59 -6.45
CA THR A 49 -27.10 -9.89 -6.34
C THR A 49 -26.67 -10.88 -7.41
N ALA A 50 -27.52 -11.84 -7.74
CA ALA A 50 -27.23 -12.81 -8.77
C ALA A 50 -27.04 -12.16 -10.15
N LYS A 51 -28.00 -11.31 -10.57
CA LYS A 51 -27.90 -10.56 -11.84
C LYS A 51 -26.71 -9.61 -11.85
N ARG A 52 -26.42 -8.95 -10.73
CA ARG A 52 -25.23 -8.10 -10.59
C ARG A 52 -23.95 -8.89 -10.88
N PHE A 53 -23.80 -10.09 -10.33
CA PHE A 53 -22.60 -10.91 -10.57
C PHE A 53 -22.55 -11.50 -11.99
N GLU A 54 -23.70 -11.88 -12.57
CA GLU A 54 -23.77 -12.26 -13.98
C GLU A 54 -23.35 -11.11 -14.90
N ALA A 55 -23.71 -9.87 -14.57
CA ALA A 55 -23.27 -8.68 -15.31
C ALA A 55 -21.76 -8.45 -15.23
N TYR A 56 -21.08 -8.92 -14.17
CA TYR A 56 -19.61 -8.95 -14.11
C TYR A 56 -18.99 -10.11 -14.91
N GLY A 57 -19.79 -11.03 -15.46
CA GLY A 57 -19.30 -12.21 -16.18
C GLY A 57 -19.01 -13.41 -15.27
N TRP A 58 -19.57 -13.45 -14.06
CA TRP A 58 -19.43 -14.59 -13.15
C TRP A 58 -20.37 -15.73 -13.51
N HIS A 59 -20.00 -16.94 -13.12
CA HIS A 59 -20.90 -18.08 -13.02
C HIS A 59 -21.65 -18.01 -11.68
N VAL A 60 -22.98 -18.09 -11.68
CA VAL A 60 -23.79 -17.90 -10.46
C VAL A 60 -24.73 -19.08 -10.26
N ILE A 61 -24.63 -19.73 -9.10
CA ILE A 61 -25.52 -20.82 -8.70
C ILE A 61 -26.46 -20.28 -7.62
N ARG A 62 -27.76 -20.25 -7.93
CA ARG A 62 -28.82 -19.67 -7.09
C ARG A 62 -29.52 -20.74 -6.23
N GLY A 63 -30.11 -20.30 -5.12
CA GLY A 63 -31.07 -21.10 -4.36
C GLY A 63 -30.47 -22.36 -3.75
N ILE A 64 -29.18 -22.33 -3.40
CA ILE A 64 -28.53 -23.44 -2.71
C ILE A 64 -29.05 -23.44 -1.27
N ASP A 65 -29.59 -24.56 -0.81
CA ASP A 65 -29.85 -24.76 0.61
C ASP A 65 -28.51 -24.88 1.34
N GLY A 66 -28.16 -23.86 2.12
CA GLY A 66 -26.90 -23.78 2.86
C GLY A 66 -26.82 -24.72 4.07
N HIS A 67 -27.89 -25.49 4.34
CA HIS A 67 -27.92 -26.53 5.37
C HIS A 67 -28.03 -27.95 4.79
N ASP A 68 -28.05 -28.10 3.46
CA ASP A 68 -27.96 -29.39 2.76
C ASP A 68 -26.54 -29.60 2.21
N ALA A 69 -25.79 -30.52 2.84
CA ALA A 69 -24.43 -30.85 2.45
C ALA A 69 -24.32 -31.36 0.99
N ASP A 70 -25.31 -32.11 0.51
CA ASP A 70 -25.30 -32.62 -0.87
C ASP A 70 -25.59 -31.50 -1.88
N ALA A 71 -26.44 -30.53 -1.53
CA ALA A 71 -26.65 -29.34 -2.37
C ALA A 71 -25.37 -28.51 -2.49
N ILE A 72 -24.69 -28.24 -1.38
CA ILE A 72 -23.42 -27.50 -1.36
C ILE A 72 -22.35 -28.24 -2.15
N LYS A 73 -22.25 -29.58 -1.99
CA LYS A 73 -21.31 -30.41 -2.73
C LYS A 73 -21.54 -30.31 -4.24
N ARG A 74 -22.79 -30.51 -4.71
CA ARG A 74 -23.14 -30.40 -6.13
C ARG A 74 -22.78 -29.03 -6.70
N ALA A 75 -23.13 -27.96 -6.00
CA ALA A 75 -22.80 -26.60 -6.42
C ALA A 75 -21.28 -26.35 -6.49
N THR A 76 -20.53 -26.90 -5.53
CA THR A 76 -19.06 -26.79 -5.51
C THR A 76 -18.41 -27.55 -6.67
N GLU A 77 -18.92 -28.74 -6.99
CA GLU A 77 -18.45 -29.55 -8.12
C GLU A 77 -18.73 -28.87 -9.46
N GLU A 78 -19.94 -28.31 -9.62
CA GLU A 78 -20.34 -27.52 -10.78
C GLU A 78 -19.42 -26.29 -10.96
N ALA A 79 -19.20 -25.52 -9.90
CA ALA A 79 -18.33 -24.35 -9.94
C ALA A 79 -16.87 -24.69 -10.30
N ARG A 80 -16.33 -25.80 -9.80
CA ARG A 80 -14.97 -26.26 -10.13
C ARG A 80 -14.84 -26.70 -11.60
N ALA A 81 -15.93 -27.08 -12.25
CA ALA A 81 -15.95 -27.44 -13.66
C ALA A 81 -15.95 -26.24 -14.60
N VAL A 82 -16.36 -25.06 -14.13
CA VAL A 82 -16.30 -23.79 -14.87
C VAL A 82 -14.92 -23.17 -14.72
N THR A 83 -14.12 -23.22 -15.78
CA THR A 83 -12.68 -22.86 -15.72
C THR A 83 -12.35 -21.48 -16.28
N ASP A 84 -13.32 -20.81 -16.91
CA ASP A 84 -13.14 -19.52 -17.59
C ASP A 84 -13.90 -18.36 -16.93
N LYS A 85 -14.55 -18.60 -15.77
CA LYS A 85 -15.28 -17.60 -15.01
C LYS A 85 -15.14 -17.83 -13.50
N PRO A 86 -14.97 -16.77 -12.70
CA PRO A 86 -15.16 -16.90 -11.25
C PRO A 86 -16.61 -17.32 -10.93
N SER A 87 -16.80 -18.07 -9.83
CA SER A 87 -18.10 -18.60 -9.42
C SER A 87 -18.61 -17.98 -8.12
N LEU A 88 -19.90 -17.61 -8.07
CA LEU A 88 -20.63 -17.22 -6.87
C LEU A 88 -21.70 -18.26 -6.54
N LEU A 89 -21.60 -18.87 -5.35
CA LEU A 89 -22.58 -19.80 -4.81
C LEU A 89 -23.44 -19.06 -3.79
N MET A 90 -24.73 -18.89 -4.11
CA MET A 90 -25.68 -18.22 -3.22
C MET A 90 -26.32 -19.24 -2.28
N CYS A 91 -25.75 -19.34 -1.08
CA CYS A 91 -26.18 -20.27 -0.05
C CYS A 91 -27.21 -19.58 0.85
N LYS A 92 -28.47 -20.01 0.75
CA LYS A 92 -29.52 -19.58 1.68
C LYS A 92 -29.29 -20.26 3.02
N THR A 93 -29.03 -19.47 4.05
CA THR A 93 -28.76 -19.95 5.41
C THR A 93 -29.68 -19.27 6.41
N ILE A 94 -29.60 -19.69 7.67
CA ILE A 94 -30.29 -19.07 8.79
C ILE A 94 -29.19 -18.68 9.77
N ILE A 95 -28.99 -17.38 9.99
CA ILE A 95 -28.01 -16.90 10.97
C ILE A 95 -28.35 -17.49 12.35
N GLY A 96 -27.34 -17.96 13.08
CA GLY A 96 -27.55 -18.59 14.39
C GLY A 96 -28.32 -19.92 14.35
N PHE A 97 -28.35 -20.63 13.22
CA PHE A 97 -29.04 -21.92 13.05
C PHE A 97 -28.88 -22.85 14.26
N GLY A 98 -30.01 -23.37 14.75
CA GLY A 98 -30.06 -24.23 15.93
C GLY A 98 -30.51 -23.51 17.19
N SER A 99 -30.39 -22.19 17.27
CA SER A 99 -30.85 -21.37 18.41
C SER A 99 -32.36 -21.13 18.32
N PRO A 100 -33.19 -21.72 19.19
CA PRO A 100 -34.64 -21.63 19.02
C PRO A 100 -35.18 -20.21 19.10
N ASN A 101 -34.56 -19.34 19.92
CA ASN A 101 -35.07 -18.00 20.18
C ASN A 101 -34.30 -16.90 19.44
N LYS A 102 -33.11 -17.18 18.90
CA LYS A 102 -32.26 -16.17 18.24
C LYS A 102 -31.90 -16.48 16.79
N GLN A 103 -32.15 -17.69 16.27
CA GLN A 103 -31.89 -17.98 14.85
C GLN A 103 -32.74 -17.10 13.93
N GLY A 104 -32.17 -16.62 12.83
CA GLY A 104 -32.85 -15.72 11.88
C GLY A 104 -33.00 -14.29 12.39
N THR A 105 -32.33 -13.91 13.48
CA THR A 105 -32.41 -12.57 14.08
C THR A 105 -31.03 -11.91 14.19
N HIS A 106 -31.00 -10.58 14.19
CA HIS A 106 -29.76 -9.81 14.37
C HIS A 106 -29.11 -10.02 15.75
N ASP A 107 -29.87 -10.49 16.76
CA ASP A 107 -29.36 -10.74 18.11
C ASP A 107 -28.32 -11.87 18.16
N SER A 108 -28.27 -12.71 17.13
CA SER A 108 -27.27 -13.77 16.98
C SER A 108 -25.96 -13.31 16.34
N HIS A 109 -25.87 -12.06 15.87
CA HIS A 109 -24.73 -11.57 15.08
C HIS A 109 -23.46 -11.33 15.90
N GLY A 110 -23.57 -10.51 16.96
CA GLY A 110 -22.39 -9.92 17.62
C GLY A 110 -22.34 -10.09 19.13
N ALA A 111 -23.27 -10.84 19.73
CA ALA A 111 -23.35 -11.05 21.17
C ALA A 111 -23.40 -12.54 21.52
N PRO A 112 -22.85 -12.96 22.68
CA PRO A 112 -23.06 -14.31 23.18
C PRO A 112 -24.55 -14.67 23.27
N LEU A 113 -24.90 -15.92 22.94
CA LEU A 113 -26.29 -16.39 23.02
C LEU A 113 -26.82 -16.34 24.46
N GLY A 114 -25.97 -16.65 25.45
CA GLY A 114 -26.30 -16.79 26.87
C GLY A 114 -26.56 -18.26 27.25
N ASP A 115 -26.25 -18.64 28.49
CA ASP A 115 -26.21 -20.05 28.91
C ASP A 115 -27.53 -20.80 28.71
N ALA A 116 -28.66 -20.17 29.00
CA ALA A 116 -29.98 -20.75 28.79
C ALA A 116 -30.26 -21.03 27.31
N GLU A 117 -29.94 -20.08 26.43
CA GLU A 117 -30.11 -20.25 24.99
C GLU A 117 -29.15 -21.31 24.45
N ILE A 118 -27.92 -21.35 24.94
CA ILE A 118 -26.91 -22.36 24.57
C ILE A 118 -27.39 -23.79 24.93
N ALA A 119 -28.07 -23.96 26.07
CA ALA A 119 -28.64 -25.26 26.46
C ALA A 119 -29.74 -25.70 25.48
N LEU A 120 -30.67 -24.79 25.16
CA LEU A 120 -31.74 -25.07 24.20
C LEU A 120 -31.22 -25.33 22.78
N THR A 121 -30.18 -24.60 22.36
CA THR A 121 -29.50 -24.84 21.07
C THR A 121 -28.90 -26.24 21.00
N ARG A 122 -28.27 -26.72 22.08
CA ARG A 122 -27.76 -28.10 22.14
C ARG A 122 -28.87 -29.13 22.02
N GLU A 123 -29.99 -28.91 22.71
CA GLU A 123 -31.18 -29.79 22.62
C GLU A 123 -31.71 -29.84 21.19
N GLN A 124 -31.88 -28.68 20.53
CA GLN A 124 -32.35 -28.59 19.15
C GLN A 124 -31.41 -29.27 18.14
N LEU A 125 -30.08 -29.13 18.33
CA LEU A 125 -29.07 -29.75 17.47
C LEU A 125 -28.78 -31.22 17.79
N GLY A 126 -29.32 -31.76 18.89
CA GLY A 126 -28.95 -33.08 19.40
C GLY A 126 -27.49 -33.17 19.85
N TRP A 127 -26.86 -32.04 20.19
CA TRP A 127 -25.45 -31.97 20.59
C TRP A 127 -25.28 -32.22 22.09
N LYS A 128 -24.89 -33.44 22.46
CA LYS A 128 -24.79 -33.90 23.86
C LYS A 128 -23.47 -33.61 24.58
N TYR A 129 -22.45 -33.14 23.87
CA TYR A 129 -21.11 -32.97 24.45
C TYR A 129 -20.98 -31.62 25.17
N ALA A 130 -20.17 -31.60 26.25
CA ALA A 130 -19.92 -30.42 27.06
C ALA A 130 -19.19 -29.30 26.28
N PRO A 131 -19.11 -28.06 26.80
CA PRO A 131 -18.30 -27.01 26.19
C PRO A 131 -16.84 -27.48 25.99
N PHE A 132 -16.34 -27.33 24.77
CA PHE A 132 -14.98 -27.73 24.36
C PHE A 132 -14.68 -29.24 24.42
N GLU A 133 -15.70 -30.08 24.61
CA GLU A 133 -15.60 -31.53 24.48
C GLU A 133 -15.91 -31.95 23.04
N ILE A 134 -14.94 -32.57 22.38
CA ILE A 134 -15.10 -33.17 21.05
C ILE A 134 -14.65 -34.63 21.16
N PRO A 135 -15.52 -35.60 20.83
CA PRO A 135 -15.21 -37.01 20.98
C PRO A 135 -14.25 -37.48 19.87
N SER A 136 -13.54 -38.59 20.12
CA SER A 136 -12.51 -39.08 19.20
C SER A 136 -13.02 -39.44 17.81
N GLU A 137 -14.26 -39.92 17.70
CA GLU A 137 -14.87 -40.28 16.42
C GLU A 137 -15.14 -39.07 15.52
N ILE A 138 -15.44 -37.91 16.10
CA ILE A 138 -15.57 -36.65 15.35
C ILE A 138 -14.19 -36.18 14.91
N TYR A 139 -13.19 -36.20 15.80
CA TYR A 139 -11.80 -35.89 15.42
C TYR A 139 -11.30 -36.77 14.27
N ALA A 140 -11.56 -38.08 14.32
CA ALA A 140 -11.12 -39.02 13.28
C ALA A 140 -11.73 -38.72 11.90
N GLN A 141 -12.96 -38.20 11.84
CA GLN A 141 -13.62 -37.81 10.59
C GLN A 141 -13.10 -36.48 10.03
N TRP A 142 -12.66 -35.57 10.91
CA TRP A 142 -12.18 -34.23 10.55
C TRP A 142 -10.66 -34.15 10.36
N ASP A 143 -9.90 -35.14 10.84
CA ASP A 143 -8.44 -35.13 10.72
C ASP A 143 -8.02 -35.14 9.25
N ALA A 144 -7.31 -34.08 8.86
CA ALA A 144 -6.81 -33.90 7.51
C ALA A 144 -5.29 -34.12 7.41
N LYS A 145 -4.61 -34.60 8.47
CA LYS A 145 -3.15 -34.67 8.50
C LYS A 145 -2.62 -35.69 7.50
N GLU A 146 -3.20 -36.89 7.48
CA GLU A 146 -2.80 -37.95 6.54
C GLU A 146 -3.06 -37.54 5.09
N ALA A 147 -4.28 -37.04 4.80
CA ALA A 147 -4.64 -36.59 3.46
C ALA A 147 -3.82 -35.36 3.00
N GLY A 148 -3.50 -34.44 3.91
CA GLY A 148 -2.66 -33.27 3.65
C GLY A 148 -1.22 -33.67 3.36
N GLN A 149 -0.62 -34.53 4.20
CA GLN A 149 0.71 -35.08 3.99
C GLN A 149 0.81 -35.79 2.64
N ALA A 150 -0.15 -36.65 2.31
CA ALA A 150 -0.14 -37.37 1.04
C ALA A 150 -0.17 -36.43 -0.18
N LYS A 151 -1.00 -35.37 -0.14
CA LYS A 151 -1.07 -34.36 -1.21
C LYS A 151 0.22 -33.55 -1.33
N GLU A 152 0.80 -33.14 -0.20
CA GLU A 152 2.04 -32.36 -0.18
C GLU A 152 3.24 -33.20 -0.61
N SER A 153 3.36 -34.44 -0.14
CA SER A 153 4.39 -35.39 -0.60
C SER A 153 4.32 -35.61 -2.11
N ALA A 154 3.11 -35.84 -2.65
CA ALA A 154 2.93 -35.97 -4.09
C ALA A 154 3.27 -34.68 -4.87
N TRP A 155 3.06 -33.51 -4.28
CA TRP A 155 3.49 -32.23 -4.86
C TRP A 155 5.01 -32.06 -4.81
N ASN A 156 5.66 -32.43 -3.70
CA ASN A 156 7.11 -32.37 -3.54
C ASN A 156 7.84 -33.26 -4.55
N GLU A 157 7.32 -34.46 -4.82
CA GLU A 157 7.85 -35.32 -5.89
C GLU A 157 7.74 -34.68 -7.27
N LYS A 158 6.61 -34.03 -7.57
CA LYS A 158 6.43 -33.26 -8.81
C LYS A 158 7.39 -32.08 -8.88
N PHE A 159 7.61 -31.36 -7.77
CA PHE A 159 8.52 -30.23 -7.71
C PHE A 159 9.97 -30.67 -7.88
N ALA A 160 10.39 -31.80 -7.29
CA ALA A 160 11.72 -32.36 -7.50
C ALA A 160 11.95 -32.80 -8.97
N ALA A 161 10.93 -33.36 -9.62
CA ALA A 161 10.98 -33.66 -11.04
C ALA A 161 11.07 -32.38 -11.90
N TYR A 162 10.33 -31.33 -11.51
CA TYR A 162 10.40 -30.00 -12.13
C TYR A 162 11.78 -29.37 -11.98
N GLU A 163 12.38 -29.40 -10.79
CA GLU A 163 13.73 -28.89 -10.52
C GLU A 163 14.80 -29.58 -11.37
N LYS A 164 14.69 -30.90 -11.56
CA LYS A 164 15.60 -31.64 -12.44
C LYS A 164 15.48 -31.23 -13.91
N ALA A 165 14.27 -30.91 -14.37
CA ALA A 165 13.99 -30.53 -15.76
C ALA A 165 14.23 -29.03 -16.04
N PHE A 166 14.00 -28.18 -15.04
CA PHE A 166 13.99 -26.72 -15.10
C PHE A 166 14.74 -26.12 -13.89
N PRO A 167 16.06 -26.35 -13.78
CA PRO A 167 16.81 -26.00 -12.57
C PRO A 167 16.86 -24.50 -12.29
N GLN A 168 16.85 -23.67 -13.33
CA GLN A 168 16.87 -22.20 -13.18
C GLN A 168 15.51 -21.69 -12.68
N GLU A 169 14.43 -22.18 -13.27
CA GLU A 169 13.06 -21.78 -12.95
C GLU A 169 12.61 -22.31 -11.58
N ALA A 170 13.08 -23.48 -11.16
CA ALA A 170 12.84 -24.01 -9.83
C ALA A 170 13.58 -23.22 -8.74
N ALA A 171 14.81 -22.79 -9.01
CA ALA A 171 15.55 -21.90 -8.13
C ALA A 171 14.83 -20.55 -8.00
N GLU A 172 14.39 -19.96 -9.12
CA GLU A 172 13.62 -18.72 -9.12
C GLU A 172 12.27 -18.85 -8.42
N PHE A 173 11.53 -19.94 -8.66
CA PHE A 173 10.28 -20.20 -7.94
C PHE A 173 10.52 -20.25 -6.43
N THR A 174 11.52 -21.01 -5.99
CA THR A 174 11.86 -21.14 -4.57
C THR A 174 12.25 -19.80 -3.95
N ARG A 175 13.11 -19.03 -4.62
CA ARG A 175 13.54 -17.70 -4.18
C ARG A 175 12.34 -16.76 -4.00
N ARG A 176 11.48 -16.69 -5.02
CA ARG A 176 10.29 -15.83 -5.03
C ARG A 176 9.26 -16.23 -3.99
N MET A 177 9.04 -17.52 -3.78
CA MET A 177 8.12 -18.02 -2.74
C MET A 177 8.62 -17.72 -1.33
N LYS A 178 9.94 -17.65 -1.11
CA LYS A 178 10.53 -17.18 0.16
C LYS A 178 10.50 -15.65 0.31
N GLY A 179 10.32 -14.92 -0.80
CA GLY A 179 10.39 -13.46 -0.83
C GLY A 179 11.83 -12.92 -0.82
N ASP A 180 12.83 -13.79 -1.03
CA ASP A 180 14.25 -13.43 -1.04
C ASP A 180 14.59 -12.58 -2.27
N MET A 181 15.46 -11.58 -2.10
CA MET A 181 15.95 -10.76 -3.22
C MET A 181 17.00 -11.52 -4.05
N PRO A 182 17.17 -11.20 -5.34
CA PRO A 182 18.32 -11.66 -6.12
C PRO A 182 19.63 -11.27 -5.44
N ALA A 183 20.62 -12.18 -5.42
CA ALA A 183 21.85 -11.99 -4.66
C ALA A 183 22.69 -10.77 -5.09
N ASP A 184 22.58 -10.37 -6.36
CA ASP A 184 23.28 -9.23 -6.95
C ASP A 184 22.44 -7.95 -7.00
N PHE A 185 21.21 -7.96 -6.49
CA PHE A 185 20.30 -6.82 -6.52
C PHE A 185 20.87 -5.60 -5.80
N ASP A 186 21.36 -5.76 -4.57
CA ASP A 186 21.90 -4.66 -3.76
C ASP A 186 23.05 -3.96 -4.48
N ALA A 187 24.02 -4.74 -5.01
CA ALA A 187 25.17 -4.21 -5.73
C ALA A 187 24.74 -3.43 -6.99
N LYS A 188 23.83 -3.99 -7.80
CA LYS A 188 23.34 -3.34 -9.03
C LYS A 188 22.50 -2.10 -8.74
N ALA A 189 21.68 -2.13 -7.68
CA ALA A 189 20.91 -0.97 -7.25
C ALA A 189 21.84 0.15 -6.77
N ASN A 190 22.89 -0.16 -6.01
CA ASN A 190 23.88 0.80 -5.55
C ASN A 190 24.70 1.38 -6.71
N GLU A 191 25.08 0.57 -7.71
CA GLU A 191 25.72 1.04 -8.95
C GLU A 191 24.81 2.03 -9.71
N PHE A 192 23.52 1.69 -9.85
CA PHE A 192 22.54 2.57 -10.48
C PHE A 192 22.40 3.90 -9.72
N ILE A 193 22.27 3.86 -8.39
CA ILE A 193 22.19 5.06 -7.54
C ILE A 193 23.44 5.94 -7.69
N ALA A 194 24.63 5.36 -7.65
CA ALA A 194 25.89 6.09 -7.84
C ALA A 194 25.97 6.72 -9.25
N LYS A 195 25.53 6.00 -10.28
CA LYS A 195 25.46 6.52 -11.66
C LYS A 195 24.53 7.73 -11.75
N LEU A 196 23.37 7.70 -11.11
CA LEU A 196 22.45 8.86 -11.07
C LEU A 196 23.10 10.07 -10.38
N GLN A 197 23.77 9.85 -9.24
CA GLN A 197 24.45 10.93 -8.52
C GLN A 197 25.56 11.58 -9.37
N ALA A 198 26.28 10.79 -10.17
CA ALA A 198 27.33 11.27 -11.07
C ALA A 198 26.80 11.93 -12.37
N ASN A 199 25.54 11.73 -12.72
CA ASN A 199 24.94 12.24 -13.96
C ASN A 199 23.64 13.02 -13.66
N PRO A 200 23.76 14.29 -13.22
CA PRO A 200 22.61 15.08 -12.81
C PRO A 200 21.57 15.26 -13.91
N ALA A 201 20.30 15.11 -13.55
CA ALA A 201 19.17 15.40 -14.41
C ALA A 201 18.06 16.11 -13.61
N LYS A 202 17.53 17.20 -14.16
CA LYS A 202 16.37 17.92 -13.61
C LYS A 202 15.09 17.32 -14.17
N ILE A 203 14.60 16.27 -13.52
CA ILE A 203 13.39 15.53 -13.90
C ILE A 203 12.42 15.41 -12.72
N ALA A 204 11.15 15.19 -13.01
CA ALA A 204 10.15 14.93 -11.96
C ALA A 204 10.44 13.60 -11.26
N SER A 205 10.15 13.48 -9.97
CA SER A 205 10.40 12.22 -9.25
C SER A 205 9.47 11.09 -9.71
N ARG A 206 8.30 11.37 -10.32
CA ARG A 206 7.53 10.34 -11.05
C ARG A 206 8.28 9.75 -12.24
N LYS A 207 9.09 10.56 -12.95
CA LYS A 207 9.92 10.09 -14.06
C LYS A 207 11.15 9.36 -13.54
N ALA A 208 11.74 9.82 -12.44
CA ALA A 208 12.80 9.08 -11.76
C ALA A 208 12.31 7.72 -11.25
N SER A 209 11.09 7.65 -10.73
CA SER A 209 10.41 6.41 -10.35
C SER A 209 10.29 5.45 -11.54
N GLN A 210 9.83 5.92 -12.70
CA GLN A 210 9.82 5.10 -13.92
C GLN A 210 11.22 4.58 -14.29
N ASN A 211 12.25 5.42 -14.17
CA ASN A 211 13.63 5.01 -14.45
C ASN A 211 14.12 3.93 -13.47
N ALA A 212 13.70 3.98 -12.20
CA ALA A 212 13.99 2.93 -11.24
C ALA A 212 13.25 1.63 -11.57
N ILE A 213 11.97 1.68 -11.97
CA ILE A 213 11.22 0.51 -12.45
C ILE A 213 11.93 -0.09 -13.68
N GLU A 214 12.38 0.73 -14.62
CA GLU A 214 13.13 0.28 -15.81
C GLU A 214 14.45 -0.41 -15.43
N ALA A 215 15.19 0.13 -14.46
CA ALA A 215 16.45 -0.45 -14.00
C ALA A 215 16.24 -1.76 -13.20
N PHE A 216 15.18 -1.83 -12.40
CA PHE A 216 14.92 -2.96 -11.49
C PHE A 216 14.08 -4.06 -12.13
N GLY A 217 13.25 -3.76 -13.14
CA GLY A 217 12.40 -4.72 -13.84
C GLY A 217 13.15 -5.95 -14.35
N PRO A 218 14.30 -5.81 -15.03
CA PRO A 218 15.13 -6.95 -15.45
C PRO A 218 15.74 -7.78 -14.31
N LEU A 219 15.81 -7.21 -13.09
CA LEU A 219 16.37 -7.88 -11.91
C LEU A 219 15.29 -8.55 -11.05
N LEU A 220 14.05 -8.04 -11.12
CA LEU A 220 12.94 -8.45 -10.26
C LEU A 220 11.81 -9.07 -11.11
N PRO A 221 11.99 -10.31 -11.61
CA PRO A 221 10.93 -11.01 -12.33
C PRO A 221 9.67 -11.27 -11.48
N GLU A 222 9.76 -11.12 -10.15
CA GLU A 222 8.63 -11.14 -9.23
C GLU A 222 7.75 -9.89 -9.26
N PHE A 223 8.11 -8.81 -9.98
CA PHE A 223 7.23 -7.65 -10.07
C PHE A 223 5.87 -8.04 -10.65
N LEU A 224 4.81 -7.63 -9.96
CA LEU A 224 3.44 -7.64 -10.46
C LEU A 224 2.84 -6.27 -10.20
N GLY A 225 3.05 -5.39 -11.17
CA GLY A 225 2.75 -3.97 -11.06
C GLY A 225 1.39 -3.57 -11.59
N GLY A 226 0.98 -2.34 -11.34
CA GLY A 226 -0.13 -1.74 -12.05
C GLY A 226 -0.48 -0.34 -11.56
N SER A 227 -1.43 0.27 -12.27
CA SER A 227 -1.98 1.59 -11.96
C SER A 227 -3.50 1.59 -12.13
N ALA A 228 -4.18 2.38 -11.30
CA ALA A 228 -5.61 2.62 -11.38
C ALA A 228 -5.93 3.62 -12.52
N ASP A 229 -5.88 3.15 -13.76
CA ASP A 229 -6.16 3.91 -15.00
C ASP A 229 -5.26 5.13 -15.25
N LEU A 230 -4.13 5.22 -14.56
CA LEU A 230 -3.23 6.38 -14.59
C LEU A 230 -1.81 6.02 -15.06
N ALA A 231 -1.62 4.89 -15.75
CA ALA A 231 -0.33 4.44 -16.24
C ALA A 231 0.51 5.51 -16.98
N PRO A 232 -0.04 6.29 -17.93
CA PRO A 232 0.73 7.35 -18.61
C PRO A 232 1.03 8.57 -17.71
N SER A 233 0.29 8.75 -16.61
CA SER A 233 0.44 9.89 -15.69
C SER A 233 1.36 9.56 -14.51
N ASN A 234 1.21 8.37 -13.92
CA ASN A 234 2.06 7.85 -12.86
C ASN A 234 3.40 7.33 -13.36
N LEU A 235 3.48 6.96 -14.65
CA LEU A 235 4.66 6.39 -15.30
C LEU A 235 5.09 5.03 -14.74
N THR A 236 4.13 4.11 -14.63
CA THR A 236 4.33 2.76 -14.07
C THR A 236 4.75 1.70 -15.09
N LEU A 237 4.63 1.99 -16.39
CA LEU A 237 5.08 1.07 -17.45
C LEU A 237 6.58 1.25 -17.70
N TRP A 238 7.27 0.12 -17.87
CA TRP A 238 8.67 0.01 -18.30
C TRP A 238 8.76 -0.88 -19.55
N SER A 239 9.92 -0.94 -20.19
CA SER A 239 10.08 -1.60 -21.51
C SER A 239 9.68 -3.08 -21.54
N GLY A 240 9.80 -3.79 -20.40
CA GLY A 240 9.39 -5.19 -20.24
C GLY A 240 8.03 -5.41 -19.57
N SER A 241 7.20 -4.35 -19.45
CA SER A 241 5.83 -4.50 -18.95
C SER A 241 4.95 -5.27 -19.94
N LYS A 242 4.22 -6.26 -19.43
CA LYS A 242 3.24 -7.06 -20.19
C LYS A 242 1.97 -7.22 -19.37
N ALA A 243 0.84 -6.77 -19.92
CA ALA A 243 -0.43 -6.77 -19.20
C ALA A 243 -1.04 -8.18 -19.12
N ILE A 244 -1.50 -8.59 -17.94
CA ILE A 244 -2.00 -9.96 -17.70
C ILE A 244 -3.33 -10.27 -18.42
N ASN A 245 -4.06 -9.24 -18.85
CA ASN A 245 -5.24 -9.40 -19.70
C ASN A 245 -4.90 -9.68 -21.17
N GLU A 246 -3.64 -9.51 -21.57
CA GLU A 246 -3.12 -9.81 -22.92
C GLU A 246 -2.28 -11.10 -22.92
N ASP A 247 -1.41 -11.25 -21.92
CA ASP A 247 -0.57 -12.42 -21.68
C ASP A 247 -0.59 -12.77 -20.19
N ALA A 248 -1.19 -13.91 -19.82
CA ALA A 248 -1.33 -14.33 -18.43
C ALA A 248 0.01 -14.58 -17.70
N ALA A 249 1.13 -14.72 -18.42
CA ALA A 249 2.47 -14.78 -17.86
C ALA A 249 3.12 -13.39 -17.67
N GLY A 250 2.36 -12.32 -17.94
CA GLY A 250 2.78 -10.93 -17.78
C GLY A 250 3.01 -10.50 -16.33
N ASN A 251 3.40 -9.24 -16.17
CA ASN A 251 3.86 -8.64 -14.92
C ASN A 251 3.17 -7.29 -14.62
N TYR A 252 2.10 -6.96 -15.36
CA TYR A 252 1.40 -5.70 -15.24
C TYR A 252 -0.13 -5.89 -15.22
N ILE A 253 -0.82 -5.08 -14.42
CA ILE A 253 -2.28 -5.11 -14.24
C ILE A 253 -2.84 -3.71 -14.56
N HIS A 254 -3.75 -3.68 -15.54
CA HIS A 254 -4.66 -2.53 -15.71
C HIS A 254 -5.82 -2.67 -14.73
N TYR A 255 -5.73 -2.00 -13.58
CA TYR A 255 -6.74 -2.11 -12.53
C TYR A 255 -8.05 -1.39 -12.89
N GLY A 256 -8.02 -0.40 -13.79
CA GLY A 256 -9.10 0.58 -13.98
C GLY A 256 -9.22 1.54 -12.78
N VAL A 257 -10.24 2.40 -12.76
CA VAL A 257 -10.47 3.37 -11.66
C VAL A 257 -11.01 2.66 -10.43
N ARG A 258 -10.11 2.00 -9.68
CA ARG A 258 -10.42 1.05 -8.61
C ARG A 258 -9.34 1.09 -7.54
N GLU A 259 -9.09 2.24 -6.92
CA GLU A 259 -7.97 2.42 -6.00
C GLU A 259 -8.05 1.48 -4.79
N PHE A 260 -9.25 1.36 -4.19
CA PHE A 260 -9.42 0.54 -3.01
C PHE A 260 -9.28 -0.95 -3.33
N GLY A 261 -9.93 -1.41 -4.41
CA GLY A 261 -9.81 -2.75 -4.94
C GLY A 261 -8.37 -3.08 -5.35
N MET A 262 -7.68 -2.18 -6.06
CA MET A 262 -6.28 -2.34 -6.46
C MET A 262 -5.38 -2.62 -5.24
N THR A 263 -5.45 -1.77 -4.22
CA THR A 263 -4.58 -1.91 -3.04
C THR A 263 -4.91 -3.16 -2.22
N ALA A 264 -6.19 -3.53 -2.10
CA ALA A 264 -6.59 -4.76 -1.41
C ALA A 264 -6.21 -6.03 -2.20
N ILE A 265 -6.33 -6.01 -3.53
CA ILE A 265 -5.87 -7.09 -4.40
C ILE A 265 -4.35 -7.25 -4.26
N ALA A 266 -3.59 -6.17 -4.26
CA ALA A 266 -2.14 -6.21 -4.06
C ALA A 266 -1.74 -6.76 -2.68
N ASN A 267 -2.55 -6.55 -1.64
CA ASN A 267 -2.36 -7.24 -0.36
C ASN A 267 -2.52 -8.76 -0.51
N GLY A 268 -3.52 -9.22 -1.24
CA GLY A 268 -3.73 -10.63 -1.56
C GLY A 268 -2.57 -11.23 -2.37
N ILE A 269 -2.03 -10.48 -3.34
CA ILE A 269 -0.86 -10.88 -4.13
C ILE A 269 0.37 -11.06 -3.23
N ALA A 270 0.62 -10.12 -2.30
CA ALA A 270 1.72 -10.23 -1.35
C ALA A 270 1.55 -11.44 -0.41
N LEU A 271 0.35 -11.64 0.13
CA LEU A 271 0.01 -12.76 1.03
C LEU A 271 0.16 -14.13 0.36
N HIS A 272 -0.10 -14.22 -0.94
CA HIS A 272 0.05 -15.46 -1.70
C HIS A 272 1.52 -15.93 -1.78
N GLY A 273 2.46 -14.99 -1.82
CA GLY A 273 3.88 -15.26 -2.08
C GLY A 273 4.18 -15.45 -3.57
N GLY A 274 5.46 -15.29 -3.94
CA GLY A 274 5.92 -15.41 -5.32
C GLY A 274 6.00 -14.10 -6.11
N PHE A 275 5.43 -13.00 -5.60
CA PHE A 275 5.40 -11.70 -6.26
C PHE A 275 5.77 -10.55 -5.32
N LEU A 276 6.21 -9.45 -5.92
CA LEU A 276 6.41 -8.15 -5.29
C LEU A 276 5.46 -7.16 -5.96
N PRO A 277 4.30 -6.87 -5.35
CA PRO A 277 3.33 -5.97 -5.96
C PRO A 277 3.75 -4.51 -5.84
N TYR A 278 3.53 -3.75 -6.90
CA TYR A 278 3.47 -2.29 -6.83
C TYR A 278 2.14 -1.77 -7.39
N THR A 279 1.58 -0.77 -6.71
CA THR A 279 0.29 -0.15 -7.06
C THR A 279 0.48 1.35 -7.26
N SER A 280 -0.40 1.99 -8.02
CA SER A 280 -0.24 3.42 -8.31
C SER A 280 -1.53 4.16 -8.63
N THR A 281 -1.61 5.40 -8.13
CA THR A 281 -2.61 6.40 -8.46
C THR A 281 -2.04 7.80 -8.12
N PHE A 282 -2.82 8.88 -8.23
CA PHE A 282 -2.46 10.18 -7.65
C PHE A 282 -2.52 10.13 -6.13
N LEU A 283 -1.68 10.90 -5.45
CA LEU A 283 -1.60 10.85 -3.98
C LEU A 283 -2.94 11.17 -3.32
N MET A 284 -3.72 12.11 -3.86
CA MET A 284 -5.05 12.42 -3.32
C MET A 284 -5.93 11.17 -3.17
N PHE A 285 -5.91 10.28 -4.15
CA PHE A 285 -6.77 9.09 -4.17
C PHE A 285 -6.27 7.95 -3.27
N VAL A 286 -5.20 8.15 -2.51
CA VAL A 286 -4.90 7.27 -1.36
C VAL A 286 -6.05 7.26 -0.35
N GLU A 287 -6.87 8.32 -0.32
CA GLU A 287 -8.06 8.39 0.53
C GLU A 287 -9.10 7.32 0.17
N TYR A 288 -9.29 7.03 -1.12
CA TYR A 288 -10.15 5.93 -1.57
C TYR A 288 -9.63 4.58 -1.08
N ALA A 289 -8.30 4.38 -1.11
CA ALA A 289 -7.67 3.11 -0.73
C ALA A 289 -7.25 3.03 0.75
N ARG A 290 -7.61 4.01 1.58
CA ARG A 290 -6.91 4.31 2.84
C ARG A 290 -6.87 3.13 3.81
N ASN A 291 -7.96 2.38 3.90
CA ASN A 291 -8.04 1.22 4.78
C ASN A 291 -7.22 0.03 4.24
N ALA A 292 -7.18 -0.21 2.93
CA ALA A 292 -6.32 -1.24 2.35
C ALA A 292 -4.83 -0.94 2.56
N VAL A 293 -4.43 0.35 2.50
CA VAL A 293 -3.07 0.78 2.87
C VAL A 293 -2.78 0.46 4.34
N ARG A 294 -3.71 0.77 5.25
CA ARG A 294 -3.58 0.42 6.67
C ARG A 294 -3.48 -1.09 6.87
N MET A 295 -4.25 -1.89 6.13
CA MET A 295 -4.21 -3.34 6.21
C MET A 295 -2.87 -3.91 5.72
N ALA A 296 -2.26 -3.36 4.68
CA ALA A 296 -0.92 -3.73 4.26
C ALA A 296 0.11 -3.55 5.39
N ALA A 297 0.05 -2.41 6.08
CA ALA A 297 0.90 -2.10 7.22
C ALA A 297 0.64 -3.03 8.42
N LEU A 298 -0.63 -3.26 8.75
CA LEU A 298 -1.04 -4.15 9.84
C LEU A 298 -0.57 -5.60 9.62
N MET A 299 -0.73 -6.10 8.39
CA MET A 299 -0.36 -7.46 8.00
C MET A 299 1.14 -7.61 7.70
N LYS A 300 1.92 -6.53 7.82
CA LYS A 300 3.37 -6.50 7.54
C LYS A 300 3.72 -6.96 6.12
N GLN A 301 2.90 -6.59 5.14
CA GLN A 301 3.07 -7.04 3.76
C GLN A 301 3.96 -6.09 2.96
N ARG A 302 4.90 -6.66 2.21
CA ARG A 302 5.74 -5.92 1.26
C ARG A 302 4.92 -5.52 0.03
N GLN A 303 4.69 -4.21 -0.11
CA GLN A 303 4.05 -3.59 -1.26
C GLN A 303 4.65 -2.20 -1.48
N VAL A 304 4.99 -1.85 -2.73
CA VAL A 304 5.40 -0.49 -3.09
C VAL A 304 4.20 0.29 -3.62
N MET A 305 3.83 1.38 -2.97
CA MET A 305 2.70 2.22 -3.33
C MET A 305 3.22 3.51 -3.98
N VAL A 306 3.05 3.64 -5.28
CA VAL A 306 3.58 4.74 -6.10
C VAL A 306 2.53 5.83 -6.21
N TYR A 307 2.63 6.87 -5.38
CA TYR A 307 1.70 7.99 -5.39
C TYR A 307 2.35 9.22 -6.04
N THR A 308 1.78 9.68 -7.15
CA THR A 308 2.30 10.84 -7.89
C THR A 308 1.41 12.07 -7.73
N HIS A 309 1.83 13.23 -8.26
CA HIS A 309 1.09 14.50 -8.16
C HIS A 309 0.87 14.87 -6.68
N ASP A 310 1.97 15.06 -5.97
CA ASP A 310 2.04 15.04 -4.51
C ASP A 310 1.67 16.34 -3.79
N SER A 311 1.43 17.43 -4.50
CA SER A 311 1.24 18.76 -3.92
C SER A 311 0.49 19.71 -4.86
N ILE A 312 0.33 20.97 -4.43
CA ILE A 312 -0.07 22.10 -5.30
C ILE A 312 0.80 22.24 -6.56
N GLY A 313 2.00 21.64 -6.58
CA GLY A 313 2.87 21.57 -7.75
C GLY A 313 2.26 20.84 -8.97
N LEU A 314 1.13 20.15 -8.79
CA LEU A 314 0.38 19.60 -9.93
C LEU A 314 -0.34 20.68 -10.76
N GLY A 315 -0.66 21.84 -10.18
CA GLY A 315 -1.25 22.97 -10.88
C GLY A 315 -2.76 22.87 -11.10
N GLU A 316 -3.17 22.91 -12.35
CA GLU A 316 -4.49 23.38 -12.78
C GLU A 316 -5.68 22.50 -12.37
N ASP A 317 -5.48 21.21 -12.04
CA ASP A 317 -6.58 20.33 -11.59
C ASP A 317 -7.20 20.78 -10.25
N GLY A 318 -6.48 21.62 -9.49
CA GLY A 318 -7.05 22.36 -8.37
C GLY A 318 -7.25 21.57 -7.07
N PRO A 319 -7.99 22.13 -6.10
CA PRO A 319 -8.01 21.66 -4.70
C PRO A 319 -8.54 20.24 -4.51
N THR A 320 -9.31 19.71 -5.46
CA THR A 320 -9.83 18.33 -5.38
C THR A 320 -8.76 17.29 -5.70
N HIS A 321 -7.64 17.69 -6.30
CA HIS A 321 -6.54 16.81 -6.70
C HIS A 321 -5.26 17.08 -5.93
N GLN A 322 -5.08 18.31 -5.43
CA GLN A 322 -3.87 18.79 -4.77
C GLN A 322 -3.77 18.26 -3.34
N PRO A 323 -2.87 17.32 -3.04
CA PRO A 323 -2.69 16.82 -1.70
C PRO A 323 -2.16 17.91 -0.76
N VAL A 324 -2.65 17.89 0.48
CA VAL A 324 -2.21 18.78 1.57
C VAL A 324 -1.89 17.94 2.81
N GLU A 325 -2.84 17.14 3.30
CA GLU A 325 -2.76 16.39 4.56
C GLU A 325 -2.42 14.89 4.40
N GLN A 326 -2.47 14.37 3.18
CA GLN A 326 -2.40 12.93 2.90
C GLN A 326 -1.05 12.35 3.33
N VAL A 327 0.07 13.07 3.12
CA VAL A 327 1.40 12.64 3.56
C VAL A 327 1.47 12.53 5.09
N ALA A 328 0.91 13.50 5.82
CA ALA A 328 0.87 13.45 7.28
C ALA A 328 0.06 12.25 7.78
N SER A 329 -1.09 11.97 7.16
CA SER A 329 -1.92 10.78 7.44
C SER A 329 -1.13 9.47 7.29
N LEU A 330 -0.35 9.35 6.22
CA LEU A 330 0.50 8.18 5.99
C LEU A 330 1.62 8.07 7.04
N ARG A 331 2.31 9.18 7.33
CA ARG A 331 3.43 9.22 8.29
C ARG A 331 3.03 8.84 9.72
N VAL A 332 1.80 9.15 10.14
CA VAL A 332 1.31 8.77 11.47
C VAL A 332 0.72 7.35 11.53
N THR A 333 0.73 6.61 10.42
CA THR A 333 0.23 5.23 10.39
C THR A 333 1.30 4.27 10.91
N PRO A 334 0.99 3.45 11.96
CA PRO A 334 1.94 2.46 12.45
C PRO A 334 2.40 1.49 11.36
N ASN A 335 3.70 1.18 11.34
CA ASN A 335 4.35 0.29 10.37
C ASN A 335 4.31 0.76 8.90
N MET A 336 3.85 1.98 8.61
CA MET A 336 3.95 2.58 7.28
C MET A 336 5.35 3.16 7.05
N SER A 337 5.93 2.94 5.87
CA SER A 337 7.12 3.66 5.41
C SER A 337 6.70 4.66 4.35
N THR A 338 7.08 5.94 4.48
CA THR A 338 6.68 7.01 3.56
C THR A 338 7.90 7.81 3.12
N TRP A 339 8.14 7.85 1.80
CA TRP A 339 9.29 8.51 1.20
C TRP A 339 8.86 9.62 0.25
N ARG A 340 9.31 10.86 0.49
CA ARG A 340 9.11 12.03 -0.36
C ARG A 340 10.46 12.54 -0.90
N PRO A 341 10.99 11.91 -1.95
CA PRO A 341 12.34 12.18 -2.47
C PRO A 341 12.45 13.54 -3.16
N CYS A 342 13.55 14.26 -2.94
CA CYS A 342 13.79 15.57 -3.53
C CYS A 342 14.40 15.57 -4.93
N ASP A 343 14.92 14.44 -5.40
CA ASP A 343 15.49 14.31 -6.73
C ASP A 343 15.50 12.85 -7.21
N GLN A 344 16.12 12.59 -8.37
CA GLN A 344 16.18 11.24 -8.93
C GLN A 344 17.01 10.25 -8.10
N VAL A 345 17.98 10.73 -7.32
CA VAL A 345 18.85 9.90 -6.50
C VAL A 345 18.10 9.41 -5.28
N GLU A 346 17.43 10.32 -4.55
CA GLU A 346 16.56 9.93 -3.45
C GLU A 346 15.40 9.04 -3.91
N SER A 347 14.89 9.27 -5.13
CA SER A 347 13.83 8.43 -5.71
C SER A 347 14.30 6.98 -5.92
N ALA A 348 15.53 6.78 -6.40
CA ALA A 348 16.10 5.44 -6.59
C ALA A 348 16.40 4.75 -5.24
N VAL A 349 16.90 5.50 -4.24
CA VAL A 349 17.10 4.97 -2.89
C VAL A 349 15.78 4.56 -2.25
N ALA A 350 14.73 5.37 -2.40
CA ALA A 350 13.39 5.06 -1.89
C ALA A 350 12.78 3.81 -2.53
N TRP A 351 12.97 3.63 -3.84
CA TRP A 351 12.59 2.39 -4.53
C TRP A 351 13.35 1.18 -4.02
N LYS A 352 14.68 1.28 -3.87
CA LYS A 352 15.51 0.21 -3.29
C LYS A 352 15.04 -0.16 -1.89
N TYR A 353 14.82 0.84 -1.02
CA TYR A 353 14.26 0.62 0.32
C TYR A 353 12.92 -0.10 0.25
N GLY A 354 12.02 0.34 -0.62
CA GLY A 354 10.68 -0.22 -0.76
C GLY A 354 10.67 -1.70 -1.16
N VAL A 355 11.53 -2.12 -2.09
CA VAL A 355 11.59 -3.52 -2.53
C VAL A 355 12.34 -4.44 -1.56
N GLU A 356 13.28 -3.89 -0.78
CA GLU A 356 14.01 -4.64 0.25
C GLU A 356 13.24 -4.75 1.57
N ARG A 357 12.24 -3.90 1.79
CA ARG A 357 11.43 -3.90 3.02
C ARG A 357 10.46 -5.09 3.06
N GLN A 358 10.83 -6.14 3.79
CA GLN A 358 10.02 -7.37 3.88
C GLN A 358 8.85 -7.29 4.88
N ASP A 359 8.86 -6.33 5.81
CA ASP A 359 7.97 -6.31 6.99
C ASP A 359 6.88 -5.22 6.97
N GLY A 360 6.62 -4.64 5.80
CA GLY A 360 5.54 -3.69 5.61
C GLY A 360 5.62 -2.91 4.29
N PRO A 361 4.61 -2.07 4.03
CA PRO A 361 4.49 -1.34 2.77
C PRO A 361 5.37 -0.10 2.75
N THR A 362 5.69 0.38 1.55
CA THR A 362 6.41 1.64 1.34
C THR A 362 5.65 2.51 0.34
N ALA A 363 5.22 3.69 0.77
CA ALA A 363 4.65 4.71 -0.10
C ALA A 363 5.74 5.65 -0.63
N LEU A 364 5.75 5.85 -1.94
CA LEU A 364 6.57 6.83 -2.64
C LEU A 364 5.71 8.02 -3.01
N ILE A 365 6.11 9.21 -2.59
CA ILE A 365 5.39 10.48 -2.75
C ILE A 365 6.12 11.32 -3.80
N LEU A 366 5.54 11.43 -4.99
CA LEU A 366 6.27 11.80 -6.20
C LEU A 366 5.67 13.01 -6.92
N SER A 367 6.55 13.89 -7.40
CA SER A 367 6.19 15.16 -8.03
C SER A 367 5.66 14.99 -9.45
N ARG A 368 4.83 15.95 -9.88
CA ARG A 368 4.47 16.12 -11.30
C ARG A 368 5.57 16.86 -12.06
N GLN A 369 6.09 17.90 -11.42
CA GLN A 369 7.06 18.89 -11.88
C GLN A 369 8.52 18.45 -11.67
N ASN A 370 9.44 19.04 -12.44
CA ASN A 370 10.87 18.70 -12.38
C ASN A 370 11.53 19.18 -11.09
N LEU A 371 12.45 18.37 -10.55
CA LEU A 371 13.18 18.66 -9.32
C LEU A 371 14.67 18.78 -9.59
N ALA A 372 15.35 19.78 -9.02
CA ALA A 372 16.80 19.90 -9.15
C ALA A 372 17.54 18.82 -8.34
N GLN A 373 18.50 18.15 -8.98
CA GLN A 373 19.37 17.21 -8.29
C GLN A 373 20.35 17.93 -7.36
N GLN A 374 20.48 17.41 -6.15
CA GLN A 374 21.38 17.94 -5.14
C GLN A 374 22.78 17.30 -5.25
N GLU A 375 23.80 18.10 -4.94
CA GLU A 375 25.17 17.59 -4.76
C GLU A 375 25.27 16.79 -3.47
N ARG A 376 25.96 15.66 -3.53
CA ARG A 376 26.21 14.80 -2.37
C ARG A 376 27.63 14.26 -2.39
N THR A 377 28.26 14.25 -1.23
CA THR A 377 29.42 13.39 -0.95
C THR A 377 28.99 11.92 -0.86
N GLU A 378 29.94 10.99 -0.90
CA GLU A 378 29.66 9.55 -0.72
C GLU A 378 28.94 9.27 0.61
N ALA A 379 29.36 9.93 1.70
CA ALA A 379 28.72 9.79 3.01
C ALA A 379 27.27 10.28 3.01
N GLN A 380 26.98 11.40 2.33
CA GLN A 380 25.61 11.92 2.19
C GLN A 380 24.75 11.01 1.33
N LEU A 381 25.30 10.47 0.23
CA LEU A 381 24.62 9.51 -0.63
C LEU A 381 24.18 8.26 0.16
N ALA A 382 25.09 7.69 0.96
CA ALA A 382 24.77 6.55 1.84
C ALA A 382 23.74 6.91 2.93
N ASN A 383 23.78 8.15 3.44
CA ASN A 383 22.88 8.60 4.50
C ASN A 383 21.44 8.87 4.03
N ILE A 384 21.15 8.91 2.73
CA ILE A 384 19.76 9.01 2.22
C ILE A 384 18.90 7.89 2.81
N ALA A 385 19.42 6.66 2.84
CA ALA A 385 18.71 5.49 3.35
C ALA A 385 18.38 5.58 4.85
N ARG A 386 19.00 6.53 5.58
CA ARG A 386 18.74 6.79 6.99
C ARG A 386 17.56 7.74 7.21
N GLY A 387 16.85 8.14 6.14
CA GLY A 387 15.59 8.87 6.17
C GLY A 387 15.69 10.37 6.38
N GLY A 388 16.73 10.83 7.09
CA GLY A 388 17.00 12.25 7.31
C GLY A 388 18.49 12.50 7.52
N TYR A 389 19.07 13.43 6.75
CA TYR A 389 20.51 13.65 6.74
C TYR A 389 20.89 15.10 6.44
N VAL A 390 22.10 15.48 6.85
CA VAL A 390 22.65 16.82 6.61
C VAL A 390 23.09 16.95 5.14
N LEU A 391 22.42 17.82 4.40
CA LEU A 391 22.69 18.07 2.98
C LEU A 391 23.63 19.28 2.78
N LYS A 392 23.38 20.37 3.49
CA LYS A 392 24.26 21.56 3.55
C LYS A 392 24.53 21.89 5.01
N ASP A 393 25.72 22.37 5.34
CA ASP A 393 26.12 22.59 6.72
C ASP A 393 27.11 23.75 6.88
N CYS A 394 27.22 24.25 8.10
CA CYS A 394 28.16 25.30 8.50
C CYS A 394 29.35 24.75 9.31
N VAL A 395 30.37 25.58 9.52
CA VAL A 395 31.45 25.28 10.46
C VAL A 395 30.99 25.56 11.90
N GLY A 396 31.05 24.55 12.75
CA GLY A 396 30.62 24.63 14.15
C GLY A 396 29.14 24.29 14.33
N GLN A 397 28.55 24.76 15.43
CA GLN A 397 27.13 24.55 15.72
C GLN A 397 26.26 25.51 14.88
N PRO A 398 25.20 25.03 14.19
CA PRO A 398 24.30 25.91 13.44
C PRO A 398 23.46 26.75 14.39
N GLU A 399 23.19 27.99 13.98
CA GLU A 399 22.23 28.91 14.57
C GLU A 399 20.82 28.63 14.04
N LEU A 400 20.70 28.06 12.83
CA LEU A 400 19.44 27.79 12.15
C LEU A 400 19.50 26.45 11.42
N ILE A 401 18.43 25.65 11.50
CA ILE A 401 18.29 24.41 10.73
C ILE A 401 17.02 24.47 9.86
N PHE A 402 17.18 24.35 8.55
CA PHE A 402 16.09 24.03 7.63
C PHE A 402 15.85 22.53 7.58
N ILE A 403 14.59 22.11 7.62
CA ILE A 403 14.18 20.72 7.44
C ILE A 403 13.20 20.69 6.27
N ALA A 404 13.56 20.03 5.18
CA ALA A 404 12.76 20.03 3.96
C ALA A 404 12.64 18.62 3.36
N THR A 405 11.62 18.44 2.52
CA THR A 405 11.35 17.18 1.82
C THR A 405 10.99 17.47 0.36
N GLY A 406 11.10 16.47 -0.51
CA GLY A 406 10.58 16.57 -1.87
C GLY A 406 11.02 17.83 -2.63
N SER A 407 10.08 18.47 -3.30
CA SER A 407 10.30 19.67 -4.10
C SER A 407 10.83 20.87 -3.31
N GLU A 408 10.60 20.93 -2.00
CA GLU A 408 10.96 22.09 -1.18
C GLU A 408 12.43 22.07 -0.74
N VAL A 409 13.19 20.99 -0.99
CA VAL A 409 14.63 20.98 -0.72
C VAL A 409 15.39 21.99 -1.58
N GLU A 410 15.00 22.16 -2.86
CA GLU A 410 15.60 23.20 -3.74
C GLU A 410 15.38 24.60 -3.14
N LEU A 411 14.18 24.87 -2.63
CA LEU A 411 13.83 26.12 -1.94
C LEU A 411 14.64 26.32 -0.65
N ALA A 412 14.78 25.28 0.17
CA ALA A 412 15.56 25.32 1.41
C ALA A 412 17.04 25.62 1.16
N VAL A 413 17.63 25.01 0.13
CA VAL A 413 19.02 25.25 -0.26
C VAL A 413 19.23 26.68 -0.75
N ALA A 414 18.32 27.22 -1.56
CA ALA A 414 18.40 28.61 -2.02
C ALA A 414 18.31 29.61 -0.85
N ALA A 415 17.45 29.35 0.14
CA ALA A 415 17.37 30.18 1.36
C ALA A 415 18.63 30.07 2.23
N TYR A 416 19.17 28.85 2.36
CA TYR A 416 20.45 28.59 3.04
C TYR A 416 21.60 29.39 2.41
N GLU A 417 21.72 29.40 1.09
CA GLU A 417 22.82 30.09 0.39
C GLU A 417 22.77 31.61 0.65
N LYS A 418 21.60 32.23 0.54
CA LYS A 418 21.41 33.66 0.84
C LYS A 418 21.74 33.99 2.30
N LEU A 419 21.24 33.21 3.27
CA LEU A 419 21.54 33.44 4.69
C LEU A 419 23.01 33.19 5.04
N THR A 420 23.63 32.20 4.42
CA THR A 420 25.07 31.92 4.58
C THR A 420 25.91 33.10 4.06
N ALA A 421 25.52 33.70 2.94
CA ALA A 421 26.19 34.90 2.40
C ALA A 421 26.08 36.13 3.33
N GLU A 422 25.04 36.17 4.17
CA GLU A 422 24.86 37.18 5.23
C GLU A 422 25.59 36.83 6.54
N GLY A 423 26.28 35.68 6.60
CA GLY A 423 27.07 35.24 7.75
C GLY A 423 26.32 34.39 8.77
N VAL A 424 25.06 34.00 8.51
CA VAL A 424 24.28 33.12 9.38
C VAL A 424 24.83 31.70 9.30
N LYS A 425 25.00 31.03 10.46
CA LYS A 425 25.37 29.62 10.51
C LYS A 425 24.15 28.73 10.30
N ALA A 426 23.77 28.52 9.05
CA ALA A 426 22.63 27.68 8.69
C ALA A 426 23.03 26.22 8.44
N ARG A 427 22.04 25.33 8.44
CA ARG A 427 22.13 23.92 8.01
C ARG A 427 20.87 23.56 7.23
N VAL A 428 20.99 22.70 6.23
CA VAL A 428 19.85 22.07 5.53
C VAL A 428 19.85 20.58 5.79
N VAL A 429 18.73 20.07 6.29
CA VAL A 429 18.44 18.65 6.45
C VAL A 429 17.41 18.25 5.39
N SER A 430 17.79 17.31 4.51
CA SER A 430 16.83 16.60 3.67
C SER A 430 16.23 15.47 4.51
N MET A 431 14.90 15.39 4.55
CA MET A 431 14.14 14.41 5.35
C MET A 431 13.20 13.56 4.48
N PRO A 432 13.72 12.79 3.50
CA PRO A 432 12.88 12.03 2.58
C PRO A 432 11.96 11.02 3.29
N SER A 433 12.37 10.42 4.41
CA SER A 433 11.52 9.52 5.20
C SER A 433 11.67 9.76 6.70
N THR A 434 10.61 10.28 7.29
CA THR A 434 10.54 10.54 8.73
C THR A 434 10.52 9.25 9.55
N ASP A 435 9.89 8.19 9.05
CA ASP A 435 9.84 6.91 9.76
C ASP A 435 11.20 6.20 9.75
N ALA A 436 11.96 6.28 8.64
CA ALA A 436 13.33 5.75 8.58
C ALA A 436 14.29 6.55 9.46
N PHE A 437 14.12 7.88 9.54
CA PHE A 437 14.88 8.74 10.46
C PHE A 437 14.58 8.44 11.93
N ASP A 438 13.31 8.30 12.30
CA ASP A 438 12.91 8.02 13.68
C ASP A 438 13.42 6.65 14.17
N LYS A 439 13.59 5.68 13.25
CA LYS A 439 14.16 4.35 13.54
C LYS A 439 15.68 4.39 13.78
N GLN A 440 16.36 5.50 13.47
CA GLN A 440 17.80 5.63 13.72
C GLN A 440 18.09 5.74 15.22
N ASP A 441 19.30 5.33 15.60
CA ASP A 441 19.78 5.50 16.96
C ASP A 441 19.78 6.98 17.39
N ALA A 442 19.76 7.22 18.71
CA ALA A 442 19.68 8.56 19.27
C ALA A 442 20.89 9.43 18.90
N ALA A 443 22.08 8.84 18.74
CA ALA A 443 23.30 9.58 18.43
C ALA A 443 23.26 10.16 17.01
N TYR A 444 22.74 9.38 16.05
CA TYR A 444 22.53 9.86 14.69
C TYR A 444 21.46 10.95 14.63
N ARG A 445 20.31 10.75 15.28
CA ARG A 445 19.25 11.76 15.29
C ARG A 445 19.74 13.08 15.90
N GLU A 446 20.53 13.03 16.97
CA GLU A 446 21.15 14.21 17.58
C GLU A 446 22.22 14.84 16.67
N SER A 447 22.98 14.07 15.90
CA SER A 447 23.99 14.63 14.98
C SER A 447 23.35 15.39 13.80
N VAL A 448 22.15 14.98 13.38
CA VAL A 448 21.38 15.64 12.31
C VAL A 448 20.58 16.84 12.87
N LEU A 449 19.80 16.62 13.95
CA LEU A 449 18.92 17.61 14.59
C LEU A 449 19.31 17.85 16.06
N PRO A 450 20.45 18.52 16.32
CA PRO A 450 20.95 18.70 17.68
C PRO A 450 19.94 19.41 18.56
N LYS A 451 19.64 18.85 19.73
CA LYS A 451 18.63 19.39 20.68
C LYS A 451 18.95 20.81 21.15
N ALA A 452 20.22 21.21 21.10
CA ALA A 452 20.67 22.54 21.47
C ALA A 452 20.28 23.63 20.45
N VAL A 453 19.91 23.25 19.22
CA VAL A 453 19.51 24.20 18.17
C VAL A 453 18.00 24.15 18.01
N SER A 454 17.30 25.08 18.67
CA SER A 454 15.84 25.18 18.65
C SER A 454 15.29 26.00 17.48
N ALA A 455 16.11 26.88 16.89
CA ALA A 455 15.72 27.65 15.71
C ALA A 455 15.69 26.73 14.48
N ARG A 456 14.50 26.18 14.21
CA ARG A 456 14.25 25.21 13.15
C ARG A 456 13.13 25.70 12.27
N VAL A 457 13.30 25.58 10.95
CA VAL A 457 12.29 25.94 9.95
C VAL A 457 11.98 24.73 9.09
N ALA A 458 10.76 24.20 9.21
CA ALA A 458 10.29 23.15 8.31
C ALA A 458 9.72 23.75 7.03
N ILE A 459 9.99 23.14 5.88
CA ILE A 459 9.52 23.60 4.56
C ILE A 459 8.98 22.40 3.78
N GLU A 460 7.66 22.36 3.58
CA GLU A 460 6.98 21.30 2.84
C GLU A 460 5.65 21.82 2.30
N ALA A 461 5.36 21.56 1.02
CA ALA A 461 4.06 21.86 0.40
C ALA A 461 2.98 20.86 0.82
N GLY A 462 2.71 20.83 2.13
CA GLY A 462 1.72 19.98 2.81
C GLY A 462 1.36 20.58 4.18
N ILE A 463 0.45 19.92 4.90
CA ILE A 463 -0.15 20.46 6.14
C ILE A 463 0.92 20.80 7.20
N ALA A 464 0.91 22.03 7.69
CA ALA A 464 1.93 22.56 8.58
C ALA A 464 2.04 21.78 9.91
N ASP A 465 0.91 21.41 10.51
CA ASP A 465 0.84 20.86 11.88
C ASP A 465 1.68 19.59 12.10
N TYR A 466 1.94 18.81 11.05
CA TYR A 466 2.82 17.63 11.17
C TYR A 466 4.22 18.00 11.68
N TRP A 467 4.73 19.16 11.29
CA TRP A 467 6.13 19.54 11.47
C TRP A 467 6.49 19.97 12.88
N TYR A 468 5.50 20.27 13.75
CA TYR A 468 5.74 20.53 15.17
C TYR A 468 6.58 19.43 15.84
N LYS A 469 6.46 18.18 15.38
CA LYS A 469 7.27 17.06 15.83
C LYS A 469 8.79 17.31 15.75
N TYR A 470 9.25 18.02 14.72
CA TYR A 470 10.67 18.23 14.46
C TYR A 470 11.15 19.65 14.77
N VAL A 471 10.27 20.65 14.68
CA VAL A 471 10.62 22.06 14.96
C VAL A 471 10.29 22.51 16.39
N GLY A 472 9.44 21.77 17.11
CA GLY A 472 9.00 22.12 18.45
C GLY A 472 8.15 23.39 18.48
N LEU A 473 8.04 24.02 19.66
CA LEU A 473 7.21 25.21 19.86
C LEU A 473 7.93 26.54 19.57
N ASN A 474 9.25 26.50 19.36
CA ASN A 474 10.10 27.66 19.15
C ASN A 474 10.68 27.68 17.72
N GLY A 475 10.08 26.94 16.80
CA GLY A 475 10.44 26.91 15.39
C GLY A 475 9.46 27.68 14.52
N ALA A 476 9.67 27.63 13.21
CA ALA A 476 8.71 28.10 12.21
C ALA A 476 8.41 26.99 11.19
N ILE A 477 7.28 27.11 10.52
CA ILE A 477 6.83 26.14 9.51
C ILE A 477 6.36 26.93 8.29
N VAL A 478 6.97 26.66 7.14
CA VAL A 478 6.52 27.09 5.82
C VAL A 478 5.82 25.89 5.20
N GLY A 479 4.51 25.83 5.39
CA GLY A 479 3.66 24.77 4.87
C GLY A 479 2.24 25.26 4.62
N MET A 480 1.42 24.36 4.07
CA MET A 480 0.01 24.62 3.77
C MET A 480 -0.82 24.64 5.05
N THR A 481 -1.86 25.48 5.08
CA THR A 481 -2.85 25.55 6.18
C THR A 481 -4.30 25.56 5.67
N THR A 482 -4.47 25.45 4.36
CA THR A 482 -5.74 25.45 3.63
C THR A 482 -5.68 24.38 2.53
N PHE A 483 -6.82 24.14 1.87
CA PHE A 483 -6.80 23.53 0.54
C PHE A 483 -6.03 24.42 -0.46
N GLY A 484 -5.72 23.86 -1.62
CA GLY A 484 -5.11 24.60 -2.71
C GLY A 484 -6.11 25.34 -3.60
N GLU A 485 -5.70 25.71 -4.80
CA GLU A 485 -6.48 26.49 -5.77
C GLU A 485 -6.18 26.00 -7.20
N SER A 486 -7.09 26.25 -8.14
CA SER A 486 -6.86 25.92 -9.56
C SER A 486 -6.11 27.07 -10.26
N ALA A 487 -4.80 26.89 -10.43
CA ALA A 487 -3.93 27.82 -11.18
C ALA A 487 -2.64 27.10 -11.63
N PRO A 488 -1.83 27.71 -12.52
CA PRO A 488 -0.49 27.24 -12.81
C PRO A 488 0.35 27.06 -11.53
N ALA A 489 1.10 25.94 -11.46
CA ALA A 489 1.84 25.55 -10.26
C ALA A 489 2.79 26.63 -9.72
N GLU A 490 3.44 27.40 -10.60
CA GLU A 490 4.34 28.48 -10.22
C GLU A 490 3.63 29.61 -9.44
N LEU A 491 2.41 29.96 -9.85
CA LEU A 491 1.59 30.96 -9.15
C LEU A 491 1.09 30.43 -7.81
N LEU A 492 0.74 29.13 -7.74
CA LEU A 492 0.34 28.52 -6.48
C LEU A 492 1.49 28.51 -5.47
N PHE A 493 2.70 28.16 -5.89
CA PHE A 493 3.87 28.22 -4.99
C PHE A 493 4.13 29.65 -4.50
N GLU A 494 3.97 30.66 -5.37
CA GLU A 494 4.11 32.06 -4.98
C GLU A 494 3.03 32.47 -3.95
N GLU A 495 1.76 32.24 -4.27
CA GLU A 495 0.61 32.64 -3.45
C GLU A 495 0.63 31.98 -2.06
N PHE A 496 0.99 30.69 -1.99
CA PHE A 496 1.09 29.97 -0.72
C PHE A 496 2.43 30.18 0.01
N GLY A 497 3.29 31.07 -0.49
CA GLY A 497 4.50 31.50 0.21
C GLY A 497 5.69 30.54 0.11
N PHE A 498 5.71 29.62 -0.86
CA PHE A 498 6.87 28.79 -1.18
C PHE A 498 7.87 29.55 -2.04
N THR A 499 8.29 30.72 -1.55
CA THR A 499 9.27 31.60 -2.19
C THR A 499 10.49 31.75 -1.29
N VAL A 500 11.66 31.94 -1.91
CA VAL A 500 12.93 32.08 -1.18
C VAL A 500 12.85 33.24 -0.18
N ASP A 501 12.22 34.35 -0.57
CA ASP A 501 12.13 35.55 0.25
C ASP A 501 11.22 35.35 1.47
N ASN A 502 10.09 34.64 1.32
CA ASN A 502 9.24 34.30 2.47
C ASN A 502 9.97 33.34 3.44
N VAL A 503 10.66 32.31 2.93
CA VAL A 503 11.43 31.38 3.75
C VAL A 503 12.51 32.12 4.57
N ILE A 504 13.25 33.03 3.92
CA ILE A 504 14.25 33.86 4.60
C ILE A 504 13.61 34.78 5.63
N ALA A 505 12.48 35.41 5.32
CA ALA A 505 11.77 36.27 6.26
C ALA A 505 11.33 35.48 7.53
N LYS A 506 10.80 34.28 7.37
CA LYS A 506 10.43 33.40 8.50
C LYS A 506 11.64 32.94 9.30
N ALA A 507 12.74 32.60 8.62
CA ALA A 507 14.00 32.24 9.28
C ALA A 507 14.58 33.41 10.09
N LYS A 508 14.64 34.62 9.52
CA LYS A 508 15.14 35.82 10.19
C LYS A 508 14.27 36.25 11.37
N ALA A 509 12.97 35.97 11.35
CA ALA A 509 12.09 36.25 12.49
C ALA A 509 12.35 35.33 13.71
N LEU A 510 13.11 34.24 13.52
CA LEU A 510 13.43 33.25 14.54
C LEU A 510 14.81 33.47 15.19
N LEU A 511 15.69 34.20 14.50
CA LEU A 511 17.04 34.60 14.94
C LEU A 511 16.97 35.93 15.68
#